data_AF-A0A349TEY6-F1
#
_entry.id   AF-A0A349TEY6-F1
#
_cell.length_a   1.000
_cell.length_b   1.000
_cell.length_c   1.000
_cell.angle_alpha   90.00
_cell.angle_beta   90.00
_cell.angle_gamma   90.00
#
_symmetry.space_group_name_H-M   'P 1'
#
loop_
_entity.id
_entity.type
_entity.pdbx_description
1 polymer ?
#
loop_
_entity_poly.entity_id
_entity_poly.type
_entity_poly.pdbx_seq_one_letter_code
_entity_poly.pdbx_strand_id
1 'polypeptide(L)'
;MTRLRSDPGVLAMVDAGFPAPNIIELAMHVAEGHKAYAESKFAEAIRHYEAVKAIEATVPYNEPPYWYYPVSQSLGAAYYRAGIYRDALGAFRAAIFKAPNNGWALYGLAKTKKS
;
A
#
# COMPACT_ATOMS: atom_id res chain seq x y z
N MET A 1 -16.06 -7.67 9.19
CA MET A 1 -15.66 -6.50 8.39
C MET A 1 -16.82 -5.57 8.05
N THR A 2 -17.91 -6.10 7.49
CA THR A 2 -19.10 -5.33 7.07
C THR A 2 -19.63 -4.44 8.20
N ARG A 3 -19.59 -4.91 9.44
CA ARG A 3 -20.06 -4.14 10.60
C ARG A 3 -19.30 -2.82 10.86
N LEU A 4 -17.97 -2.77 10.63
CA LEU A 4 -17.20 -1.55 10.89
C LEU A 4 -17.36 -0.53 9.74
N ARG A 5 -17.42 -0.99 8.48
CA ARG A 5 -17.64 -0.10 7.33
C ARG A 5 -19.05 0.48 7.26
N SER A 6 -20.02 -0.24 7.81
CA SER A 6 -21.43 0.17 7.88
C SER A 6 -21.79 0.77 9.24
N ASP A 7 -20.81 1.09 10.08
CA ASP A 7 -21.06 1.73 11.36
C ASP A 7 -21.61 3.16 11.14
N PRO A 8 -22.62 3.60 11.91
CA PRO A 8 -23.20 4.94 11.76
C PRO A 8 -22.19 6.08 11.85
N GLY A 9 -21.14 5.94 12.67
CA GLY A 9 -20.07 6.93 12.76
C GLY A 9 -19.23 7.00 11.49
N VAL A 10 -19.02 5.86 10.82
CA VAL A 10 -18.31 5.79 9.53
C VAL A 10 -19.16 6.39 8.41
N LEU A 11 -20.47 6.15 8.42
CA LEU A 11 -21.39 6.74 7.44
C LEU A 11 -21.47 8.27 7.58
N ALA A 12 -21.50 8.80 8.81
CA ALA A 12 -21.48 10.24 9.05
C ALA A 12 -20.20 10.92 8.51
N MET A 13 -19.07 10.23 8.47
CA MET A 13 -17.84 10.74 7.85
C MET A 13 -17.95 10.81 6.32
N VAL A 14 -18.66 9.86 5.70
CA VAL A 14 -18.95 9.89 4.26
C VAL A 14 -19.81 11.09 3.91
N ASP A 15 -20.84 11.37 4.71
CA ASP A 15 -21.69 12.56 4.54
C ASP A 15 -20.89 13.87 4.68
N ALA A 16 -19.84 13.87 5.50
CA ALA A 16 -18.89 14.97 5.63
C ALA A 16 -17.83 15.03 4.51
N GLY A 17 -17.94 14.17 3.48
CA GLY A 17 -17.04 14.13 2.33
C GLY A 17 -15.74 13.35 2.54
N PHE A 18 -15.56 12.67 3.67
CA PHE A 18 -14.39 11.85 3.95
C PHE A 18 -14.63 10.38 3.54
N PRO A 19 -13.78 9.77 2.69
CA PRO A 19 -14.00 8.42 2.16
C PRO A 19 -13.64 7.31 3.17
N ALA A 20 -14.23 7.34 4.38
CA ALA A 20 -13.87 6.45 5.49
C ALA A 20 -13.87 4.95 5.15
N PRO A 21 -14.86 4.39 4.43
CA PRO A 21 -14.85 2.96 4.11
C PRO A 21 -13.61 2.53 3.33
N ASN A 22 -13.18 3.32 2.33
CA ASN A 22 -11.98 3.05 1.54
C ASN A 22 -10.72 3.18 2.40
N ILE A 23 -10.64 4.20 3.26
CA ILE A 23 -9.46 4.40 4.13
C ILE A 23 -9.32 3.24 5.13
N ILE A 24 -10.43 2.79 5.72
CA ILE A 24 -10.43 1.62 6.59
C ILE A 24 -9.98 0.38 5.82
N GLU A 25 -10.49 0.17 4.61
CA GLU A 25 -10.09 -0.96 3.77
C GLU A 25 -8.60 -0.96 3.40
N LEU A 26 -8.07 0.21 3.01
CA LEU A 26 -6.64 0.40 2.75
C LEU A 26 -5.80 0.03 3.97
N ALA A 27 -6.17 0.55 5.14
CA ALA A 27 -5.46 0.29 6.39
C ALA A 27 -5.45 -1.20 6.74
N MET A 28 -6.57 -1.89 6.54
CA MET A 28 -6.67 -3.33 6.77
C MET A 28 -5.76 -4.12 5.84
N HIS A 29 -5.78 -3.83 4.54
CA HIS A 29 -4.89 -4.51 3.62
C HIS A 29 -3.41 -4.22 3.90
N VAL A 30 -3.06 -3.00 4.31
CA VAL A 30 -1.68 -2.70 4.74
C VAL A 30 -1.29 -3.52 5.97
N ALA A 31 -2.16 -3.60 6.98
CA ALA A 31 -1.91 -4.38 8.19
C ALA A 31 -1.73 -5.88 7.90
N GLU A 32 -2.62 -6.48 7.10
CA GLU A 32 -2.49 -7.89 6.70
C GLU A 32 -1.27 -8.13 5.80
N GLY A 33 -0.95 -7.18 4.92
CA GLY A 33 0.27 -7.21 4.12
C GLY A 33 1.53 -7.21 4.98
N HIS A 34 1.59 -6.37 6.02
CA HIS A 34 2.72 -6.33 6.96
C HIS A 34 2.84 -7.63 7.75
N LYS A 35 1.72 -8.15 8.25
CA LYS A 35 1.68 -9.43 8.97
C LYS A 35 2.19 -10.57 8.07
N ALA A 36 1.64 -10.72 6.87
CA ALA A 36 2.06 -11.74 5.92
C ALA A 36 3.55 -11.60 5.56
N TYR A 37 4.04 -10.38 5.39
CA TYR A 37 5.46 -10.12 5.12
C TYR A 37 6.35 -10.55 6.29
N ALA A 38 5.94 -10.24 7.54
CA ALA A 38 6.66 -10.66 8.75
C ALA A 38 6.71 -12.19 8.90
N GLU A 39 5.64 -12.87 8.50
CA GLU A 39 5.54 -14.34 8.47
C GLU A 39 6.26 -14.97 7.25
N SER A 40 6.98 -14.18 6.45
CA SER A 40 7.63 -14.59 5.20
C SER A 40 6.70 -15.16 4.12
N LYS A 41 5.39 -14.90 4.23
CA LYS A 41 4.37 -15.24 3.24
C LYS A 41 4.32 -14.17 2.15
N PHE A 42 5.41 -14.03 1.39
CA PHE A 42 5.59 -12.88 0.49
C PHE A 42 4.55 -12.80 -0.63
N ALA A 43 4.09 -13.93 -1.17
CA ALA A 43 3.02 -13.96 -2.17
C ALA A 43 1.70 -13.40 -1.60
N GLU A 44 1.37 -13.72 -0.34
CA GLU A 44 0.19 -13.19 0.33
C GLU A 44 0.32 -11.69 0.62
N ALA A 45 1.50 -11.26 1.08
CA ALA A 45 1.80 -9.84 1.28
C ALA A 45 1.64 -9.03 -0.02
N ILE A 46 2.14 -9.55 -1.15
CA ILE A 46 1.99 -8.94 -2.48
C ILE A 46 0.52 -8.72 -2.82
N ARG A 47 -0.34 -9.74 -2.64
CA ARG A 47 -1.78 -9.62 -2.94
C ARG A 47 -2.42 -8.50 -2.12
N HIS A 48 -2.09 -8.40 -0.84
CA HIS A 48 -2.60 -7.34 0.02
C HIS A 48 -2.14 -5.96 -0.43
N TYR A 49 -0.85 -5.77 -0.73
CA TYR A 49 -0.35 -4.47 -1.18
C TYR A 49 -0.85 -4.07 -2.58
N GLU A 50 -1.06 -5.01 -3.51
CA GLU A 50 -1.69 -4.69 -4.81
C GLU A 50 -3.18 -4.30 -4.64
N ALA A 51 -3.89 -4.94 -3.71
CA ALA A 51 -5.26 -4.53 -3.38
C ALA A 51 -5.30 -3.08 -2.88
N VAL A 52 -4.34 -2.66 -2.05
CA VAL A 52 -4.21 -1.26 -1.61
C VAL A 52 -4.04 -0.32 -2.80
N LYS A 53 -3.16 -0.64 -3.77
CA LYS A 53 -2.98 0.20 -4.97
C LYS A 53 -4.25 0.32 -5.81
N ALA A 54 -5.02 -0.76 -5.94
CA ALA A 54 -6.27 -0.74 -6.67
C ALA A 54 -7.31 0.18 -6.00
N ILE A 55 -7.39 0.16 -4.66
CA ILE A 55 -8.30 1.02 -3.90
C ILE A 55 -7.79 2.47 -3.86
N GLU A 56 -6.49 2.71 -3.72
CA GLU A 56 -5.91 4.07 -3.76
C GLU A 56 -6.30 4.80 -5.04
N ALA A 57 -6.35 4.10 -6.17
CA ALA A 57 -6.75 4.66 -7.46
C ALA A 57 -8.23 5.10 -7.51
N THR A 58 -9.08 4.64 -6.57
CA THR A 58 -10.48 5.05 -6.48
C THR A 58 -10.73 6.14 -5.43
N VAL A 59 -9.73 6.47 -4.59
CA VAL A 59 -9.88 7.49 -3.55
C VAL A 59 -9.79 8.89 -4.20
N PRO A 60 -10.75 9.79 -3.94
CA PRO A 60 -10.69 11.17 -4.44
C PRO A 60 -9.42 11.89 -4.01
N TYR A 61 -8.87 12.70 -4.91
CA TYR A 61 -7.73 13.55 -4.60
C TYR A 61 -8.08 14.57 -3.51
N ASN A 62 -7.18 14.75 -2.54
CA ASN A 62 -7.28 15.78 -1.51
C ASN A 62 -5.87 16.21 -1.06
N GLU A 63 -5.74 17.44 -0.54
CA GLU A 63 -4.52 17.94 0.08
C GLU A 63 -4.80 18.38 1.54
N PRO A 64 -4.21 17.70 2.54
CA PRO A 64 -3.33 16.53 2.42
C PRO A 64 -4.07 15.27 1.94
N PRO A 65 -3.36 14.30 1.34
CA PRO A 65 -3.99 13.06 0.89
C PRO A 65 -4.60 12.31 2.08
N TYR A 66 -5.79 11.74 1.88
CA TYR A 66 -6.44 10.92 2.90
C TYR A 66 -5.61 9.70 3.33
N TRP A 67 -4.74 9.21 2.44
CA TRP A 67 -3.85 8.09 2.68
C TRP A 67 -2.40 8.44 2.31
N TYR A 68 -1.55 8.56 3.33
CA TYR A 68 -0.15 9.01 3.17
C TYR A 68 0.87 7.86 3.07
N TYR A 69 0.46 6.62 3.36
CA TYR A 69 1.38 5.49 3.45
C TYR A 69 1.93 5.07 2.08
N PRO A 70 3.26 4.91 1.90
CA PRO A 70 3.86 4.61 0.60
C PRO A 70 3.80 3.11 0.27
N VAL A 71 2.62 2.58 -0.08
CA VAL A 71 2.44 1.13 -0.26
C VAL A 71 3.36 0.52 -1.32
N SER A 72 3.70 1.25 -2.39
CA SER A 72 4.62 0.80 -3.44
C SER A 72 6.01 0.43 -2.91
N GLN A 73 6.48 1.06 -1.82
CA GLN A 73 7.74 0.69 -1.17
C GLN A 73 7.66 -0.72 -0.59
N SER A 74 6.57 -1.03 0.13
CA SER A 74 6.34 -2.32 0.79
C SER A 74 6.05 -3.42 -0.22
N LEU A 75 5.33 -3.10 -1.28
CA LEU A 75 5.12 -3.98 -2.41
C LEU A 75 6.46 -4.34 -3.08
N GLY A 76 7.34 -3.37 -3.32
CA GLY A 76 8.67 -3.62 -3.87
C GLY A 76 9.52 -4.52 -2.98
N ALA A 77 9.47 -4.31 -1.66
CA ALA A 77 10.15 -5.17 -0.70
C ALA A 77 9.59 -6.61 -0.74
N ALA A 78 8.26 -6.78 -0.82
CA ALA A 78 7.62 -8.09 -0.91
C ALA A 78 8.00 -8.83 -2.21
N TYR A 79 7.94 -8.16 -3.36
CA TYR A 79 8.40 -8.72 -4.63
C TYR A 79 9.88 -9.13 -4.57
N TYR A 80 10.74 -8.30 -3.98
CA TYR A 80 12.17 -8.60 -3.83
C TYR A 80 12.39 -9.87 -3.00
N ARG A 81 11.70 -10.00 -1.85
CA ARG A 81 11.81 -11.17 -0.98
C ARG A 81 11.23 -12.43 -1.61
N ALA A 82 10.26 -12.29 -2.50
CA ALA A 82 9.71 -13.39 -3.30
C ALA A 82 10.60 -13.78 -4.50
N GLY A 83 11.71 -13.09 -4.75
CA GLY A 83 12.57 -13.34 -5.92
C GLY A 83 12.03 -12.79 -7.24
N ILE A 84 10.97 -11.98 -7.21
CA ILE A 84 10.31 -11.42 -8.38
C ILE A 84 10.93 -10.04 -8.69
N TYR A 85 12.20 -10.05 -9.07
CA TYR A 85 13.01 -8.83 -9.12
C TYR A 85 12.53 -7.79 -10.15
N ARG A 86 12.00 -8.22 -11.29
CA ARG A 86 11.46 -7.31 -12.31
C ARG A 86 10.34 -6.44 -11.75
N ASP A 87 9.42 -7.05 -11.02
CA ASP A 87 8.25 -6.36 -10.49
C ASP A 87 8.64 -5.53 -9.24
N ALA A 88 9.63 -6.00 -8.47
CA ALA A 88 10.25 -5.20 -7.40
C ALA A 88 10.85 -3.88 -7.92
N LEU A 89 11.60 -3.91 -9.04
CA LEU A 89 12.12 -2.70 -9.68
C LEU A 89 11.01 -1.72 -10.06
N GLY A 90 9.92 -2.24 -10.63
CA GLY A 90 8.74 -1.44 -10.99
C GLY A 90 8.13 -0.74 -9.77
N ALA A 91 7.90 -1.50 -8.69
CA ALA A 91 7.31 -0.98 -7.47
C ALA A 91 8.20 0.05 -6.76
N PHE A 92 9.52 -0.18 -6.68
CA PHE A 92 10.44 0.81 -6.11
C PHE A 92 10.52 2.09 -6.95
N ARG A 93 10.51 1.99 -8.28
CA ARG A 93 10.43 3.17 -9.16
C ARG A 93 9.14 3.95 -8.94
N ALA A 94 8.00 3.27 -8.81
CA ALA A 94 6.72 3.92 -8.53
C ALA A 94 6.74 4.65 -7.18
N ALA A 95 7.35 4.05 -6.14
CA ALA A 95 7.52 4.70 -4.84
C ALA A 95 8.37 5.98 -4.93
N ILE A 96 9.46 5.95 -5.70
CA ILE A 96 10.35 7.11 -5.92
C ILE A 96 9.65 8.18 -6.77
N PHE A 97 8.84 7.79 -7.76
CA PHE A 97 8.08 8.75 -8.56
C PHE A 97 7.12 9.57 -7.68
N LYS A 98 6.42 8.92 -6.74
CA LYS A 98 5.51 9.60 -5.80
C LYS A 98 6.27 10.37 -4.72
N ALA A 99 7.40 9.86 -4.25
CA ALA A 99 8.23 10.46 -3.21
C ALA A 99 9.72 10.30 -3.55
N PRO A 100 10.33 11.27 -4.29
CA PRO A 100 11.72 11.15 -4.78
C PRO A 100 12.76 10.92 -3.68
N ASN A 101 12.51 11.44 -2.47
CA ASN A 101 13.40 11.32 -1.31
C ASN A 101 13.11 10.10 -0.43
N ASN A 102 12.40 9.09 -0.95
CA ASN A 102 12.15 7.85 -0.21
C ASN A 102 13.42 6.99 -0.13
N GLY A 103 14.16 7.12 0.97
CA GLY A 103 15.43 6.39 1.20
C GLY A 103 15.29 4.87 1.17
N TRP A 104 14.17 4.32 1.66
CA TRP A 104 13.92 2.88 1.62
C TRP A 104 13.69 2.36 0.20
N ALA A 105 12.94 3.10 -0.62
CA ALA A 105 12.71 2.75 -2.00
C ALA A 105 14.00 2.87 -2.84
N LEU A 106 14.81 3.89 -2.59
CA LEU A 106 16.14 4.04 -3.21
C LEU A 106 17.06 2.87 -2.86
N TYR A 107 17.12 2.49 -1.58
CA TYR A 107 17.88 1.32 -1.13
C TYR A 107 17.37 0.03 -1.80
N GLY A 108 16.06 -0.18 -1.81
CA GLY A 108 15.43 -1.34 -2.45
C GLY A 108 15.73 -1.43 -3.95
N LEU A 109 15.64 -0.30 -4.67
CA LEU A 109 16.00 -0.22 -6.09
C LEU A 109 17.47 -0.58 -6.32
N ALA A 110 18.38 -0.02 -5.52
CA ALA A 110 19.81 -0.29 -5.62
C ALA A 110 20.15 -1.76 -5.32
N LYS A 111 19.49 -2.37 -4.32
CA LYS A 111 19.66 -3.79 -3.97
C LYS A 111 19.16 -4.71 -5.08
N THR A 112 17.98 -4.41 -5.63
CA THR A 112 17.34 -5.22 -6.68
C THR A 112 18.16 -5.23 -7.96
N LYS A 113 18.77 -4.11 -8.35
CA LYS A 113 19.62 -4.03 -9.56
C LYS A 113 20.89 -4.89 -9.49
N LYS A 114 21.26 -5.40 -8.32
CA LYS A 114 22.44 -6.25 -8.11
C LYS A 114 22.11 -7.74 -8.02
N SER A 115 20.82 -8.08 -8.01
CA SER A 115 20.30 -9.45 -7.85
C SER A 115 20.10 -10.13 -9.19
#